data_AF-A0A2G9NAH3-F1
#
_entry.id   AF-A0A2G9NAH3-F1
#
_cell.length_a   1.000
_cell.length_b   1.000
_cell.length_c   1.000
_cell.angle_alpha   90.00
_cell.angle_beta   90.00
_cell.angle_gamma   90.00
#
_symmetry.space_group_name_H-M   'P 1'
#
loop_
_entity.id
_entity.type
_entity.pdbx_description
1 polymer ?
#
loop_
_entity_poly.entity_id
_entity_poly.type
_entity_poly.pdbx_seq_one_letter_code
_entity_poly.pdbx_strand_id
1 'polypeptide(L)'
;MKFNKFGQMEIIGLVVIVILISLGMLFMAVFALSSDTSKKTFTRKGLAASTVSGILKLNVGKECLGQGSPQLGGDILEDCAMYFDFKEDSSSSIYQCRGKHSCVFFRALSYEILNGTLGAQEKKYEFTARLIEQKGATPKDLIEIIKNKGGCPKAAITNQDSSKPFPLQTNAGLVEVELKICD
;
A
#
# COMPACT_ATOMS: atom_id res chain seq x y z
N MET A 1 -76.62 2.76 -19.20
CA MET A 1 -75.30 3.02 -19.80
C MET A 1 -74.40 1.81 -19.56
N LYS A 2 -74.14 0.99 -20.58
CA LYS A 2 -73.18 -0.12 -20.50
C LYS A 2 -71.79 0.42 -20.81
N PHE A 3 -70.92 0.50 -19.81
CA PHE A 3 -69.51 0.83 -20.04
C PHE A 3 -68.82 -0.37 -20.68
N ASN A 4 -68.23 -0.16 -21.86
CA ASN A 4 -67.45 -1.17 -22.59
C ASN A 4 -66.22 -1.56 -21.75
N LYS A 5 -66.21 -2.79 -21.22
CA LYS A 5 -65.16 -3.35 -20.37
C LYS A 5 -63.84 -3.68 -21.09
N PHE A 6 -63.79 -3.55 -22.41
CA PHE A 6 -62.63 -3.99 -23.21
C PHE A 6 -61.45 -2.99 -23.20
N GLY A 7 -61.71 -1.68 -23.08
CA GLY A 7 -60.62 -0.68 -23.03
C GLY A 7 -59.82 -0.66 -21.73
N GLN A 8 -60.38 -1.22 -20.64
CA GLN A 8 -59.73 -1.23 -19.33
C GLN A 8 -58.60 -2.27 -19.25
N MET A 9 -58.67 -3.38 -20.01
CA MET A 9 -57.60 -4.39 -20.00
C MET A 9 -56.33 -3.91 -20.73
N GLU A 10 -56.47 -3.13 -21.79
CA GLU A 10 -55.34 -2.60 -22.56
C GLU A 10 -54.55 -1.55 -21.77
N ILE A 11 -55.26 -0.66 -21.06
CA ILE A 11 -54.67 0.39 -20.22
C ILE A 11 -53.90 -0.21 -19.02
N ILE A 12 -54.43 -1.26 -18.40
CA ILE A 12 -53.75 -1.94 -17.29
C ILE A 12 -52.44 -2.57 -17.76
N GLY A 13 -52.42 -3.20 -18.95
CA GLY A 13 -51.21 -3.76 -19.52
C GLY A 13 -50.12 -2.71 -19.76
N LEU A 14 -50.49 -1.55 -20.29
CA LEU A 14 -49.55 -0.45 -20.54
C LEU A 14 -48.95 0.09 -19.24
N VAL A 15 -49.74 0.26 -18.18
CA VAL A 15 -49.25 0.74 -16.87
C VAL A 15 -48.22 -0.22 -16.28
N VAL A 16 -48.46 -1.53 -16.35
CA VAL A 16 -47.52 -2.54 -15.82
C VAL A 16 -46.18 -2.49 -16.56
N ILE A 17 -46.20 -2.34 -17.89
CA ILE A 17 -44.98 -2.23 -18.70
C ILE A 17 -44.17 -0.98 -18.32
N VAL A 18 -44.84 0.16 -18.12
CA VAL A 18 -44.15 1.41 -17.72
C VAL A 18 -43.49 1.26 -16.36
N ILE A 19 -44.14 0.60 -15.40
CA ILE A 19 -43.57 0.33 -14.07
C ILE A 19 -42.35 -0.60 -14.17
N LEU A 20 -42.42 -1.67 -14.96
CA LEU A 20 -41.30 -2.59 -15.15
C LEU A 20 -40.09 -1.91 -15.81
N ILE A 21 -40.33 -1.07 -16.82
CA ILE A 21 -39.27 -0.31 -17.50
C ILE A 21 -38.62 0.69 -16.55
N SER A 22 -39.43 1.42 -15.77
CA SER A 22 -38.90 2.42 -14.82
C SER A 22 -38.10 1.78 -13.68
N LEU A 23 -38.53 0.63 -13.16
CA LEU A 23 -37.74 -0.17 -12.20
C LEU A 23 -36.43 -0.66 -12.83
N GLY A 24 -36.46 -1.14 -14.08
CA GLY A 24 -35.26 -1.57 -14.80
C GLY A 24 -34.21 -0.45 -14.96
N MET A 25 -34.64 0.76 -15.33
CA MET A 25 -33.74 1.92 -15.41
C MET A 25 -33.17 2.31 -14.04
N LEU A 26 -33.98 2.21 -12.98
CA LEU A 26 -33.55 2.53 -11.62
C LEU A 26 -32.44 1.57 -11.15
N PHE A 27 -32.59 0.26 -11.42
CA PHE A 27 -31.54 -0.72 -11.14
C PHE A 27 -30.25 -0.47 -11.94
N MET A 28 -30.36 -0.12 -13.23
CA MET A 28 -29.18 0.24 -14.04
C MET A 28 -28.46 1.48 -13.50
N ALA A 29 -29.20 2.51 -13.10
CA ALA A 29 -28.63 3.73 -12.52
C ALA A 29 -27.90 3.44 -11.19
N VAL A 30 -28.50 2.64 -10.31
CA VAL A 30 -27.88 2.23 -9.03
C VAL A 30 -26.63 1.39 -9.25
N PHE A 31 -26.64 0.48 -10.22
CA PHE A 31 -25.48 -0.34 -10.56
C PHE A 31 -24.33 0.49 -11.16
N ALA A 32 -24.64 1.44 -12.05
CA ALA A 32 -23.65 2.36 -12.60
C ALA A 32 -22.95 3.17 -11.50
N LEU A 33 -23.72 3.71 -10.54
CA LEU A 33 -23.19 4.52 -9.43
C LEU A 33 -22.38 3.70 -8.41
N SER A 34 -22.67 2.40 -8.23
CA SER A 34 -22.04 1.58 -7.17
C SER A 34 -20.71 0.92 -7.58
N SER A 35 -20.31 1.02 -8.85
CA SER A 35 -19.21 0.19 -9.39
C SER A 35 -17.79 0.79 -9.23
N ASP A 36 -17.67 2.07 -8.90
CA ASP A 36 -16.38 2.80 -9.02
C ASP A 36 -15.56 2.90 -7.72
N THR A 37 -16.19 3.04 -6.56
CA THR A 37 -15.48 3.40 -5.32
C THR A 37 -14.88 2.18 -4.61
N SER A 38 -15.60 1.06 -4.55
CA SER A 38 -15.17 -0.14 -3.81
C SER A 38 -14.02 -0.90 -4.51
N LYS A 39 -14.02 -0.96 -5.85
CA LYS A 39 -12.97 -1.66 -6.62
C LYS A 39 -11.62 -0.94 -6.59
N LYS A 40 -11.61 0.40 -6.51
CA LYS A 40 -10.39 1.20 -6.44
C LYS A 40 -9.65 1.03 -5.10
N THR A 41 -10.40 0.97 -3.99
CA THR A 41 -9.82 0.82 -2.65
C THR A 41 -9.25 -0.59 -2.39
N PHE A 42 -9.90 -1.65 -2.89
CA PHE A 42 -9.41 -3.02 -2.71
C PHE A 42 -8.13 -3.29 -3.51
N THR A 43 -8.05 -2.76 -4.74
CA THR A 43 -6.87 -2.94 -5.59
C THR A 43 -5.67 -2.13 -5.10
N ARG A 44 -5.87 -0.94 -4.50
CA ARG A 44 -4.77 -0.11 -3.99
C ARG A 44 -4.14 -0.64 -2.70
N LYS A 45 -4.95 -1.14 -1.76
CA LYS A 45 -4.44 -1.83 -0.56
C LYS A 45 -3.69 -3.11 -0.93
N GLY A 46 -4.23 -3.86 -1.89
CA GLY A 46 -3.55 -5.03 -2.47
C GLY A 46 -2.21 -4.65 -3.10
N LEU A 47 -2.18 -3.59 -3.92
CA LEU A 47 -0.95 -3.10 -4.56
C LEU A 47 0.10 -2.69 -3.53
N ALA A 48 -0.28 -1.92 -2.49
CA ALA A 48 0.65 -1.49 -1.45
C ALA A 48 1.22 -2.70 -0.69
N ALA A 49 0.39 -3.64 -0.26
CA ALA A 49 0.82 -4.85 0.44
C ALA A 49 1.70 -5.76 -0.44
N SER A 50 1.34 -5.98 -1.71
CA SER A 50 2.14 -6.76 -2.66
C SER A 50 3.48 -6.09 -2.96
N THR A 51 3.51 -4.76 -3.07
CA THR A 51 4.76 -4.01 -3.31
C THR A 51 5.69 -4.13 -2.11
N VAL A 52 5.19 -3.92 -0.88
CA VAL A 52 5.98 -4.09 0.34
C VAL A 52 6.49 -5.53 0.46
N SER A 53 5.62 -6.52 0.29
CA SER A 53 6.03 -7.93 0.34
C SER A 53 7.07 -8.27 -0.73
N GLY A 54 6.92 -7.71 -1.93
CA GLY A 54 7.90 -7.84 -3.01
C GLY A 54 9.25 -7.29 -2.62
N ILE A 55 9.30 -6.04 -2.15
CA ILE A 55 10.53 -5.36 -1.70
C ILE A 55 11.22 -6.17 -0.60
N LEU A 56 10.47 -6.60 0.43
CA LEU A 56 11.05 -7.34 1.56
C LEU A 56 11.61 -8.71 1.16
N LYS A 57 11.11 -9.31 0.08
CA LYS A 57 11.59 -10.60 -0.45
C LYS A 57 12.68 -10.48 -1.52
N LEU A 58 13.14 -9.27 -1.82
CA LEU A 58 14.21 -9.08 -2.82
C LEU A 58 15.53 -9.63 -2.31
N ASN A 59 16.19 -10.42 -3.15
CA ASN A 59 17.52 -10.94 -2.89
C ASN A 59 18.57 -9.98 -3.44
N VAL A 60 19.48 -9.51 -2.60
CA VAL A 60 20.53 -8.52 -2.95
C VAL A 60 21.94 -9.10 -2.92
N GLY A 61 22.07 -10.42 -2.95
CA GLY A 61 23.32 -11.14 -2.70
C GLY A 61 24.52 -10.83 -3.58
N LYS A 62 24.33 -10.26 -4.77
CA LYS A 62 25.46 -9.86 -5.64
C LYS A 62 26.06 -8.51 -5.26
N GLU A 63 25.35 -7.71 -4.49
CA GLU A 63 25.71 -6.32 -4.20
C GLU A 63 26.19 -6.11 -2.76
N CYS A 64 26.08 -7.15 -1.94
CA CYS A 64 26.39 -7.13 -0.52
C CYS A 64 27.58 -8.03 -0.20
N LEU A 65 28.52 -7.48 0.56
CA LEU A 65 29.57 -8.25 1.22
C LEU A 65 28.93 -8.88 2.47
N GLY A 66 28.83 -10.22 2.46
CA GLY A 66 28.17 -11.00 3.52
C GLY A 66 28.04 -12.48 3.12
N GLN A 67 27.51 -13.31 4.03
CA GLN A 67 27.24 -14.72 3.71
C GLN A 67 25.94 -14.85 2.90
N GLY A 68 26.04 -15.47 1.71
CA GLY A 68 24.88 -15.93 0.94
C GLY A 68 24.18 -14.86 0.10
N SER A 69 22.90 -15.09 -0.17
CA SER A 69 22.03 -14.16 -0.90
C SER A 69 21.03 -13.51 0.06
N PRO A 70 21.44 -12.49 0.85
CA PRO A 70 20.58 -11.87 1.84
C PRO A 70 19.30 -11.32 1.23
N GLN A 71 18.22 -11.52 1.97
CA GLN A 71 16.92 -10.92 1.70
C GLN A 71 16.89 -9.49 2.26
N LEU A 72 16.31 -8.58 1.50
CA LEU A 72 16.26 -7.17 1.83
C LEU A 72 15.46 -6.91 3.12
N GLY A 73 14.34 -7.61 3.31
CA GLY A 73 13.47 -7.44 4.48
C GLY A 73 13.82 -8.31 5.68
N GLY A 74 14.40 -9.49 5.45
CA GLY A 74 14.91 -10.34 6.54
C GLY A 74 16.26 -9.82 7.00
N ASP A 75 17.30 -10.18 6.26
CA ASP A 75 18.68 -9.99 6.68
C ASP A 75 19.12 -8.52 6.72
N ILE A 76 18.85 -7.75 5.67
CA ILE A 76 19.35 -6.36 5.55
C ILE A 76 18.58 -5.41 6.49
N LEU A 77 17.26 -5.54 6.55
CA LEU A 77 16.45 -4.69 7.41
C LEU A 77 16.61 -5.06 8.90
N GLU A 78 16.82 -6.33 9.21
CA GLU A 78 17.19 -6.77 10.57
C GLU A 78 18.55 -6.20 11.00
N ASP A 79 19.57 -6.32 10.15
CA ASP A 79 20.89 -5.72 10.42
C ASP A 79 20.78 -4.20 10.58
N CYS A 80 19.96 -3.55 9.77
CA CYS A 80 19.65 -2.13 9.93
C CYS A 80 19.03 -1.82 11.31
N ALA A 81 18.09 -2.65 11.76
CA ALA A 81 17.44 -2.46 13.05
C ALA A 81 18.42 -2.68 14.23
N MET A 82 19.31 -3.67 14.12
CA MET A 82 20.32 -3.96 15.15
C MET A 82 21.38 -2.86 15.28
N TYR A 83 21.83 -2.29 14.16
CA TYR A 83 22.94 -1.32 14.13
C TYR A 83 22.49 0.11 13.82
N PHE A 84 21.20 0.43 14.02
CA PHE A 84 20.63 1.71 13.63
C PHE A 84 21.37 2.93 14.20
N ASP A 85 21.87 2.83 15.44
CA ASP A 85 22.61 3.92 16.11
C ASP A 85 23.96 4.24 15.46
N PHE A 86 24.48 3.32 14.63
CA PHE A 86 25.75 3.45 13.93
C PHE A 86 25.59 3.63 12.42
N LYS A 87 24.41 4.07 11.96
CA LYS A 87 24.10 4.24 10.52
C LYS A 87 25.09 5.06 9.69
N GLU A 88 25.90 5.91 10.34
CA GLU A 88 26.93 6.75 9.69
C GLU A 88 28.26 6.01 9.50
N ASP A 89 28.50 4.95 10.27
CA ASP A 89 29.68 4.12 10.19
C ASP A 89 29.36 2.85 9.39
N SER A 90 29.83 2.76 8.16
CA SER A 90 29.61 1.57 7.33
C SER A 90 30.23 0.29 7.91
N SER A 91 31.17 0.41 8.85
CA SER A 91 31.90 -0.73 9.42
C SER A 91 31.14 -1.50 10.50
N SER A 92 30.07 -0.92 11.08
CA SER A 92 29.29 -1.54 12.16
C SER A 92 28.25 -2.55 11.67
N SER A 93 27.90 -2.53 10.39
CA SER A 93 26.89 -3.40 9.77
C SER A 93 27.52 -4.71 9.28
N ILE A 94 26.85 -5.84 9.52
CA ILE A 94 27.28 -7.16 9.04
C ILE A 94 27.18 -7.22 7.52
N TYR A 95 26.14 -6.59 6.96
CA TYR A 95 25.88 -6.56 5.52
C TYR A 95 26.27 -5.22 4.90
N GLN A 96 27.46 -5.17 4.31
CA GLN A 96 27.94 -3.99 3.61
C GLN A 96 27.60 -4.07 2.12
N CYS A 97 26.52 -3.40 1.73
CA CYS A 97 26.03 -3.41 0.36
C CYS A 97 26.52 -2.19 -0.40
N ARG A 98 27.28 -2.40 -1.49
CA ARG A 98 27.93 -1.35 -2.27
C ARG A 98 28.77 -0.38 -1.40
N GLY A 99 29.41 -0.91 -0.35
CA GLY A 99 30.20 -0.12 0.61
C GLY A 99 29.37 0.79 1.52
N LYS A 100 28.06 0.53 1.67
CA LYS A 100 27.16 1.31 2.52
C LYS A 100 26.60 0.45 3.65
N HIS A 101 26.28 1.12 4.77
CA HIS A 101 25.53 0.53 5.87
C HIS A 101 24.17 -0.01 5.38
N SER A 102 23.73 -1.15 5.91
CA SER A 102 22.47 -1.82 5.56
C SER A 102 21.25 -0.87 5.50
N CYS A 103 21.04 -0.02 6.51
CA CYS A 103 19.99 1.00 6.51
C CYS A 103 20.06 1.97 5.31
N VAL A 104 21.25 2.47 4.98
CA VAL A 104 21.45 3.44 3.89
C VAL A 104 21.21 2.76 2.56
N PHE A 105 21.69 1.52 2.41
CA PHE A 105 21.44 0.71 1.23
C PHE A 105 19.95 0.39 1.06
N PHE A 106 19.28 -0.10 2.10
CA PHE A 106 17.85 -0.39 2.07
C PHE A 106 17.05 0.84 1.66
N ARG A 107 17.36 2.00 2.25
CA ARG A 107 16.70 3.28 1.93
C ARG A 107 16.89 3.63 0.44
N ALA A 108 18.12 3.52 -0.07
CA ALA A 108 18.43 3.85 -1.45
C ALA A 108 17.73 2.90 -2.45
N LEU A 109 17.81 1.58 -2.21
CA LEU A 109 17.20 0.58 -3.08
C LEU A 109 15.67 0.67 -3.06
N SER A 110 15.07 0.80 -1.87
CA SER A 110 13.62 0.98 -1.74
C SER A 110 13.16 2.26 -2.41
N TYR A 111 13.94 3.35 -2.29
CA TYR A 111 13.67 4.58 -3.02
C TYR A 111 13.71 4.38 -4.53
N GLU A 112 14.73 3.71 -5.06
CA GLU A 112 14.88 3.42 -6.48
C GLU A 112 13.68 2.61 -7.01
N ILE A 113 13.30 1.54 -6.32
CA ILE A 113 12.18 0.68 -6.72
C ILE A 113 10.86 1.44 -6.66
N LEU A 114 10.56 2.12 -5.55
CA LEU A 114 9.31 2.86 -5.38
C LEU A 114 9.22 4.03 -6.35
N ASN A 115 10.34 4.73 -6.60
CA ASN A 115 10.38 5.83 -7.54
C ASN A 115 10.25 5.35 -9.00
N GLY A 116 10.88 4.23 -9.36
CA GLY A 116 10.76 3.60 -10.67
C GLY A 116 9.37 3.01 -10.96
N THR A 117 8.59 2.70 -9.91
CA THR A 117 7.24 2.13 -10.02
C THR A 117 6.15 3.18 -9.77
N LEU A 118 5.88 3.50 -8.51
CA LEU A 118 4.86 4.47 -8.11
C LEU A 118 5.23 5.89 -8.53
N GLY A 119 6.52 6.23 -8.44
CA GLY A 119 7.01 7.55 -8.85
C GLY A 119 6.90 7.80 -10.35
N ALA A 120 7.08 6.78 -11.19
CA ALA A 120 6.89 6.84 -12.63
C ALA A 120 5.42 7.02 -13.03
N GLN A 121 4.50 6.56 -12.18
CA GLN A 121 3.05 6.75 -12.32
C GLN A 121 2.55 8.05 -11.66
N GLU A 122 3.45 8.95 -11.28
CA GLU A 122 3.16 10.22 -10.59
C GLU A 122 2.32 10.04 -9.30
N LYS A 123 2.38 8.85 -8.67
CA LYS A 123 1.68 8.59 -7.41
C LYS A 123 2.48 9.13 -6.24
N LYS A 124 1.79 9.77 -5.29
CA LYS A 124 2.37 10.17 -4.00
C LYS A 124 2.42 8.94 -3.11
N TYR A 125 3.54 8.74 -2.42
CA TYR A 125 3.69 7.63 -1.50
C TYR A 125 4.54 8.02 -0.30
N GLU A 126 4.34 7.29 0.79
CA GLU A 126 5.08 7.40 2.03
C GLU A 126 5.42 5.99 2.48
N PHE A 127 6.71 5.69 2.55
CA PHE A 127 7.19 4.42 3.05
C PHE A 127 7.89 4.64 4.39
N THR A 128 7.42 3.94 5.41
CA THR A 128 7.92 4.03 6.79
C THR A 128 8.28 2.65 7.31
N ALA A 129 9.47 2.51 7.88
CA ALA A 129 9.88 1.35 8.67
C ALA A 129 10.17 1.80 10.10
N ARG A 130 9.49 1.19 11.08
CA ARG A 130 9.53 1.58 12.50
C ARG A 130 9.97 0.39 13.35
N LEU A 131 10.92 0.61 14.26
CA LEU A 131 11.31 -0.39 15.25
C LEU A 131 10.53 -0.16 16.54
N ILE A 132 9.85 -1.22 16.99
CA ILE A 132 9.18 -1.28 18.29
C ILE A 132 10.03 -2.18 19.19
N GLU A 133 10.74 -1.56 20.11
CA GLU A 133 11.56 -2.26 21.09
C GLU A 133 10.67 -2.89 22.18
N GLN A 134 11.03 -4.08 22.65
CA GLN A 134 10.23 -4.85 23.61
C GLN A 134 10.07 -4.19 24.99
N LYS A 135 10.82 -3.13 25.30
CA LYS A 135 10.87 -2.47 26.62
C LYS A 135 9.92 -1.28 26.78
N GLY A 136 8.90 -1.14 25.93
CA GLY A 136 7.93 -0.03 26.03
C GLY A 136 8.50 1.33 25.61
N ALA A 137 9.60 1.33 24.86
CA ALA A 137 10.15 2.54 24.27
C ALA A 137 9.27 3.03 23.13
N THR A 138 9.29 4.35 22.89
CA THR A 138 8.63 4.97 21.75
C THR A 138 9.13 4.36 20.44
N PRO A 139 8.26 4.04 19.47
CA PRO A 139 8.68 3.51 18.18
C PRO A 139 9.76 4.39 17.54
N LYS A 140 10.84 3.78 17.07
CA LYS A 140 11.97 4.47 16.45
C LYS A 140 11.85 4.36 14.94
N ASP A 141 11.79 5.49 14.25
CA ASP A 141 11.74 5.51 12.78
C ASP A 141 13.11 5.09 12.21
N LEU A 142 13.17 3.88 11.65
CA LEU A 142 14.37 3.36 11.02
C LEU A 142 14.58 4.01 9.64
N ILE A 143 13.51 4.01 8.85
CA ILE A 143 13.56 4.45 7.46
C ILE A 143 12.29 5.22 7.16
N GLU A 144 12.49 6.44 6.69
CA GLU A 144 11.42 7.28 6.17
C GLU A 144 11.82 7.69 4.75
N ILE A 145 10.96 7.33 3.79
CA ILE A 145 11.13 7.71 2.38
C ILE A 145 9.92 8.56 2.01
N ILE A 146 10.16 9.87 1.92
CA ILE A 146 9.18 10.85 1.45
C ILE A 146 9.66 11.39 0.11
N LYS A 147 8.85 11.25 -0.94
CA LYS A 147 9.08 11.93 -2.21
C LYS A 147 8.46 13.34 -2.19
N ASN A 148 9.14 14.30 -2.83
CA ASN A 148 8.61 15.62 -3.23
C ASN A 148 7.99 16.51 -2.13
N LYS A 149 8.61 16.65 -0.95
CA LYS A 149 8.11 17.56 0.13
C LYS A 149 6.63 17.34 0.51
N GLY A 150 6.08 16.18 0.16
CA GLY A 150 4.65 15.93 0.10
C GLY A 150 4.37 14.45 0.28
N GLY A 151 4.91 13.89 1.38
CA GLY A 151 4.36 12.69 1.99
C GLY A 151 2.86 12.83 2.12
N CYS A 152 2.15 11.71 2.20
CA CYS A 152 0.69 11.71 2.19
C CYS A 152 0.15 12.80 3.15
N PRO A 153 -0.47 13.89 2.62
CA PRO A 153 -0.79 15.03 3.47
C PRO A 153 -1.80 14.59 4.53
N LYS A 154 -1.66 15.07 5.77
CA LYS A 154 -2.57 14.73 6.89
C LYS A 154 -4.04 15.07 6.58
N ALA A 155 -4.31 15.92 5.59
CA ALA A 155 -5.66 16.23 5.10
C ALA A 155 -6.25 15.17 4.14
N ALA A 156 -5.45 14.24 3.62
CA ALA A 156 -5.86 13.18 2.68
C ALA A 156 -6.19 11.85 3.37
N ILE A 157 -6.48 11.85 4.68
CA ILE A 157 -6.84 10.65 5.45
C ILE A 157 -8.00 9.88 4.80
N THR A 158 -8.92 10.57 4.12
CA THR A 158 -10.07 9.97 3.43
C THR A 158 -9.71 9.20 2.15
N ASN A 159 -8.55 9.45 1.52
CA ASN A 159 -8.09 8.78 0.29
C ASN A 159 -6.73 8.09 0.46
N GLN A 160 -6.30 7.88 1.70
CA GLN A 160 -5.05 7.20 2.00
C GLN A 160 -5.27 5.70 2.11
N ASP A 161 -4.69 4.94 1.18
CA ASP A 161 -4.67 3.49 1.27
C ASP A 161 -3.29 3.04 1.76
N SER A 162 -3.29 2.42 2.94
CA SER A 162 -2.12 1.82 3.58
C SER A 162 -2.06 0.33 3.30
N SER A 163 -0.85 -0.21 3.18
CA SER A 163 -0.57 -1.65 3.16
C SER A 163 -1.02 -2.37 4.43
N LYS A 164 -1.37 -1.64 5.50
CA LYS A 164 -1.30 -2.05 6.90
C LYS A 164 0.15 -2.31 7.32
N PRO A 165 0.48 -2.17 8.62
CA PRO A 165 1.82 -2.51 9.10
C PRO A 165 2.10 -3.99 8.80
N PHE A 166 3.25 -4.23 8.17
CA PHE A 166 3.79 -5.56 7.93
C PHE A 166 4.79 -5.87 9.05
N PRO A 167 4.43 -6.71 10.02
CA PRO A 167 5.29 -7.01 11.16
C PRO A 167 6.42 -7.97 10.74
N LEU A 168 7.66 -7.59 11.07
CA LEU A 168 8.85 -8.40 10.91
C LEU A 168 9.46 -8.61 12.29
N GLN A 169 9.53 -9.87 12.71
CA GLN A 169 10.21 -10.23 13.95
C GLN A 169 11.71 -10.26 13.67
N THR A 170 12.47 -9.46 14.43
CA THR A 170 13.93 -9.36 14.33
C THR A 170 14.55 -9.52 15.71
N ASN A 171 15.85 -9.81 15.77
CA ASN A 171 16.58 -9.87 17.04
C ASN A 171 16.63 -8.50 17.77
N ALA A 172 16.46 -7.40 17.05
CA ALA A 172 16.38 -6.05 17.62
C ALA A 172 14.99 -5.70 18.19
N GLY A 173 13.95 -6.48 17.86
CA GLY A 173 12.56 -6.21 18.21
C GLY A 173 11.60 -6.40 17.04
N LEU A 174 10.43 -5.77 17.12
CA LEU A 174 9.42 -5.84 16.06
C LEU A 174 9.63 -4.68 15.10
N VAL A 175 9.93 -4.96 13.83
CA VAL A 175 9.98 -3.94 12.78
C VAL A 175 8.65 -3.91 12.04
N GLU A 176 7.96 -2.77 12.08
CA GLU A 176 6.75 -2.52 11.31
C GLU A 176 7.09 -1.75 10.04
N VAL A 177 6.79 -2.35 8.89
CA VAL A 177 6.95 -1.70 7.59
C VAL A 177 5.57 -1.33 7.04
N GLU A 178 5.41 -0.10 6.60
CA GLU A 178 4.16 0.41 6.07
C GLU A 178 4.41 1.25 4.82
N LEU A 179 3.64 0.99 3.77
CA LEU A 179 3.58 1.81 2.57
C LEU A 179 2.19 2.40 2.44
N LYS A 180 2.13 3.73 2.37
CA LYS A 180 0.92 4.49 2.12
C LYS A 180 0.98 5.07 0.72
N ILE A 181 -0.09 4.92 -0.05
CA ILE A 181 -0.20 5.46 -1.41
C ILE A 181 -1.36 6.46 -1.43
N CYS A 182 -1.09 7.64 -1.96
CA CYS A 182 -2.01 8.79 -1.99
C CYS A 182 -2.16 9.34 -3.41
N ASP A 183 -3.31 9.98 -3.67
CA ASP A 183 -3.55 10.81 -4.86
C ASP A 183 -3.34 12.29 -4.52
#